data_AF-A0A2E7CYH2-F1
#
_entry.id   AF-A0A2E7CYH2-F1
#
_cell.length_a   1.000
_cell.length_b   1.000
_cell.length_c   1.000
_cell.angle_alpha   90.00
_cell.angle_beta   90.00
_cell.angle_gamma   90.00
#
_symmetry.space_group_name_H-M   'P 1'
#
loop_
_entity.id
_entity.type
_entity.pdbx_description
1 polymer ?
#
loop_
_entity_poly.entity_id
_entity_poly.type
_entity_poly.pdbx_seq_one_letter_code
_entity_poly.pdbx_strand_id
1 'polypeptide(L)'
;MSRTSFSAVALLACLVLSGCCSFEREWRNCQSYAQDSDGLAGCWEGTWLSDYNGHNGRLRAVITKQDEHTYHANFKATYWGFIPFQFDLPMHVQEHEDGTSFEGTIDLGLLAGGDFSYSGQADATQFSANYQAAKDYGTFIMTRPGTCVDCNEE
;
A
#
# COMPACT_ATOMS: atom_id res chain seq x y z
N MET A 1 17.53 22.77 -42.71
CA MET A 1 16.75 23.10 -41.49
C MET A 1 16.34 21.78 -40.84
N SER A 2 17.05 21.39 -39.78
CA SER A 2 16.84 20.11 -39.07
C SER A 2 15.65 20.24 -38.13
N ARG A 3 14.63 19.38 -38.29
CA ARG A 3 13.51 19.26 -37.34
C ARG A 3 13.98 18.33 -36.22
N THR A 4 14.43 18.90 -35.11
CA THR A 4 14.72 18.13 -33.90
C THR A 4 13.40 17.62 -33.31
N SER A 5 13.25 16.30 -33.28
CA SER A 5 12.13 15.57 -32.71
C SER A 5 12.02 15.79 -31.20
N PHE A 6 11.26 16.80 -30.78
CA PHE A 6 10.70 16.89 -29.43
C PHE A 6 9.46 15.99 -29.34
N SER A 7 9.63 14.68 -29.11
CA SER A 7 8.46 13.81 -28.88
C SER A 7 8.66 12.60 -27.98
N ALA A 8 9.89 12.22 -27.64
CA ALA A 8 10.11 11.05 -26.79
C ALA A 8 10.04 11.36 -25.27
N VAL A 9 10.37 12.59 -24.85
CA VAL A 9 10.43 12.96 -23.42
C VAL A 9 9.04 13.18 -22.80
N ALA A 10 8.05 13.61 -23.58
CA ALA A 10 6.69 13.86 -23.07
C ALA A 10 5.89 12.58 -22.80
N LEU A 11 6.19 11.47 -23.49
CA LEU A 11 5.47 10.20 -23.33
C LEU A 11 5.88 9.44 -22.05
N LEU A 12 7.12 9.61 -21.58
CA LEU A 12 7.60 8.95 -20.36
C LEU A 12 7.02 9.59 -19.08
N ALA A 13 6.68 10.89 -19.12
CA ALA A 13 6.08 11.60 -17.99
C ALA A 13 4.61 11.20 -17.73
N CYS A 14 3.85 10.82 -18.77
CA CYS A 14 2.45 10.45 -18.63
C CYS A 14 2.24 9.10 -17.93
N LEU A 15 3.16 8.14 -18.10
CA LEU A 15 3.02 6.79 -17.54
C LEU A 15 3.12 6.76 -16.01
N VAL A 16 3.92 7.66 -15.43
CA VAL A 16 4.09 7.77 -13.97
C VAL A 16 2.88 8.45 -13.30
N LEU A 17 2.21 9.36 -14.02
CA LEU A 17 1.05 10.10 -13.51
C LEU A 17 -0.23 9.24 -13.42
N SER A 18 -0.42 8.29 -14.34
CA SER A 18 -1.59 7.41 -14.35
C SER A 18 -1.68 6.49 -13.13
N GLY A 19 -0.56 5.97 -12.63
CA GLY A 19 -0.54 5.10 -11.44
C GLY A 19 -0.96 5.84 -10.16
N CYS A 20 -0.48 7.08 -9.99
CA CYS A 20 -0.89 7.92 -8.87
C CYS A 20 -2.39 8.25 -8.89
N CYS A 21 -2.96 8.52 -10.06
CA CYS A 21 -4.39 8.81 -10.20
C CYS A 21 -5.29 7.61 -9.89
N SER A 22 -4.85 6.38 -10.17
CA SER A 22 -5.60 5.16 -9.82
C SER A 22 -5.65 4.98 -8.31
N PHE A 23 -4.49 5.04 -7.65
CA PHE A 23 -4.42 4.89 -6.21
C PHE A 23 -5.28 5.91 -5.47
N GLU A 24 -5.16 7.20 -5.81
CA GLU A 24 -5.93 8.24 -5.10
C GLU A 24 -7.45 8.11 -5.34
N ARG A 25 -7.86 7.56 -6.48
CA ARG A 25 -9.27 7.26 -6.74
C ARG A 25 -9.76 6.11 -5.87
N GLU A 26 -9.02 5.01 -5.83
CA GLU A 26 -9.33 3.84 -5.00
C GLU A 26 -9.34 4.21 -3.50
N TRP A 27 -8.37 5.02 -3.08
CA TRP A 27 -8.26 5.56 -1.72
C TRP A 27 -9.46 6.44 -1.32
N ARG A 28 -9.94 7.31 -2.22
CA ARG A 28 -11.17 8.07 -1.95
C ARG A 28 -12.38 7.15 -1.85
N ASN A 29 -12.49 6.19 -2.77
CA ASN A 29 -13.62 5.26 -2.80
C ASN A 29 -13.69 4.41 -1.51
N CYS A 30 -12.59 3.85 -1.01
CA CYS A 30 -12.65 3.03 0.21
C CYS A 30 -12.88 3.85 1.49
N GLN A 31 -12.58 5.16 1.50
CA GLN A 31 -12.93 6.02 2.63
C GLN A 31 -14.44 6.30 2.71
N SER A 32 -15.13 6.36 1.57
CA SER A 32 -16.59 6.62 1.53
C SER A 32 -17.42 5.46 2.10
N TYR A 33 -16.89 4.24 2.13
CA TYR A 33 -17.58 3.03 2.62
C TYR A 33 -16.90 2.41 3.85
N ALA A 34 -16.06 3.17 4.55
CA ALA A 34 -15.15 2.70 5.61
C ALA A 34 -15.82 2.02 6.84
N GLN A 35 -17.15 1.87 6.86
CA GLN A 35 -17.91 1.31 7.97
C GLN A 35 -18.33 -0.16 7.80
N ASP A 36 -18.28 -0.72 6.58
CA ASP A 36 -18.92 -2.02 6.29
C ASP A 36 -17.95 -3.14 5.84
N SER A 37 -16.64 -2.99 6.07
CA SER A 37 -15.69 -4.05 5.70
C SER A 37 -15.53 -5.06 6.83
N ASP A 38 -16.30 -6.14 6.79
CA ASP A 38 -15.92 -7.37 7.49
C ASP A 38 -14.51 -7.80 7.02
N GLY A 39 -13.62 -8.06 7.98
CA GLY A 39 -12.24 -8.48 7.73
C GLY A 39 -11.28 -7.37 7.30
N LEU A 40 -10.32 -7.72 6.43
CA LEU A 40 -9.13 -6.90 6.13
C LEU A 40 -9.35 -5.83 5.04
N ALA A 41 -10.41 -5.95 4.23
CA ALA A 41 -10.66 -5.08 3.10
C ALA A 41 -10.86 -3.61 3.52
N GLY A 42 -10.61 -2.66 2.62
CA GLY A 42 -10.81 -1.23 2.84
C GLY A 42 -9.51 -0.43 2.93
N CYS A 43 -9.65 0.82 3.38
CA CYS A 43 -8.53 1.74 3.52
C CYS A 43 -7.79 1.53 4.85
N TRP A 44 -6.48 1.73 4.83
CA TRP A 44 -5.60 1.74 5.99
C TRP A 44 -4.55 2.86 5.86
N GLU A 45 -4.25 3.55 6.97
CA GLU A 45 -3.23 4.59 7.02
C GLU A 45 -2.37 4.49 8.27
N GLY A 46 -1.07 4.77 8.13
CA GLY A 46 -0.14 4.90 9.23
C GLY A 46 1.28 5.12 8.75
N THR A 47 2.21 4.34 9.28
CA THR A 47 3.64 4.49 9.02
C THR A 47 4.35 3.17 8.77
N TRP A 48 5.44 3.23 8.02
CA TRP A 48 6.44 2.18 7.94
C TRP A 48 7.71 2.61 8.68
N LEU A 49 8.44 1.65 9.24
CA LEU A 49 9.75 1.84 9.87
C LEU A 49 10.70 0.73 9.40
N SER A 50 11.89 1.12 8.95
CA SER A 50 13.05 0.24 8.76
C SER A 50 13.83 0.13 10.05
N ASP A 51 13.91 -1.07 10.61
CA ASP A 51 14.77 -1.37 11.76
C ASP A 51 16.25 -1.52 11.34
N TYR A 52 16.51 -1.68 10.04
CA TYR A 52 17.87 -1.72 9.49
C TYR A 52 18.58 -0.36 9.52
N ASN A 53 17.88 0.73 9.14
CA ASN A 53 18.49 2.05 8.99
C ASN A 53 17.71 3.21 9.65
N GLY A 54 16.57 2.94 10.28
CA GLY A 54 15.73 3.94 10.96
C GLY A 54 14.90 4.83 10.03
N HIS A 55 14.99 4.65 8.71
CA HIS A 55 14.11 5.35 7.79
C HIS A 55 12.66 4.94 8.02
N ASN A 56 11.77 5.90 7.83
CA ASN A 56 10.36 5.74 8.03
C ASN A 56 9.60 6.72 7.14
N GLY A 57 8.29 6.56 7.09
CA GLY A 57 7.43 7.51 6.42
C GLY A 57 5.97 7.11 6.46
N ARG A 58 5.12 7.94 5.86
CA ARG A 58 3.70 7.67 5.74
C ARG A 58 3.47 6.44 4.86
N LEU A 59 2.48 5.65 5.25
CA LEU A 59 2.02 4.47 4.56
C LEU A 59 0.49 4.53 4.45
N ARG A 60 -0.02 4.30 3.25
CA ARG A 60 -1.45 4.09 2.98
C ARG A 60 -1.62 2.77 2.26
N ALA A 61 -2.72 2.09 2.50
CA ALA A 61 -3.08 0.88 1.78
C ALA A 61 -4.56 0.88 1.38
N VAL A 62 -4.83 0.40 0.18
CA VAL A 62 -6.16 -0.02 -0.23
C VAL A 62 -6.14 -1.53 -0.36
N ILE A 63 -6.91 -2.22 0.50
CA ILE A 63 -6.98 -3.67 0.52
C ILE A 63 -8.30 -4.13 -0.07
N THR A 64 -8.25 -5.05 -1.03
CA THR A 64 -9.43 -5.61 -1.72
C THR A 64 -9.46 -7.12 -1.55
N LYS A 65 -10.62 -7.67 -1.14
CA LYS A 65 -10.83 -9.12 -1.09
C LYS A 65 -10.85 -9.67 -2.52
N GLN A 66 -10.03 -10.67 -2.81
CA GLN A 66 -9.98 -11.33 -4.13
C GLN A 66 -10.79 -12.63 -4.10
N ASP A 67 -10.62 -13.41 -3.04
CA ASP A 67 -11.36 -14.64 -2.77
C ASP A 67 -11.48 -14.88 -1.25
N GLU A 68 -11.87 -16.09 -0.84
CA GLU A 68 -12.08 -16.45 0.57
C GLU A 68 -10.80 -16.38 1.41
N HIS A 69 -9.63 -16.62 0.82
CA HIS A 69 -8.35 -16.74 1.54
C HIS A 69 -7.30 -15.75 1.06
N THR A 70 -7.60 -14.93 0.06
CA THR A 70 -6.66 -14.01 -0.55
C THR A 70 -7.22 -12.61 -0.66
N TYR A 71 -6.41 -11.65 -0.21
CA TYR A 71 -6.63 -10.23 -0.39
C TYR A 71 -5.49 -9.65 -1.23
N HIS A 72 -5.74 -8.52 -1.88
CA HIS A 72 -4.73 -7.76 -2.58
C HIS A 72 -4.58 -6.40 -1.90
N ALA A 73 -3.37 -6.07 -1.47
CA ALA A 73 -3.07 -4.77 -0.88
C ALA A 73 -2.25 -3.92 -1.84
N ASN A 74 -2.82 -2.78 -2.22
CA ASN A 74 -2.08 -1.73 -2.93
C ASN A 74 -1.55 -0.74 -1.89
N PHE A 75 -0.24 -0.67 -1.72
CA PHE A 75 0.42 0.23 -0.78
C PHE A 75 1.00 1.45 -1.47
N LYS A 76 0.81 2.62 -0.87
CA LYS A 76 1.50 3.86 -1.24
C LYS A 76 2.23 4.42 -0.03
N ALA A 77 3.54 4.52 -0.16
CA ALA A 77 4.44 4.94 0.90
C ALA A 77 5.27 6.16 0.49
N THR A 78 5.87 6.82 1.48
CA THR A 78 6.85 7.90 1.27
C THR A 78 8.20 7.52 1.87
N TYR A 79 9.27 7.66 1.10
CA TYR A 79 10.65 7.56 1.55
C TYR A 79 11.26 8.95 1.72
N TRP A 80 12.14 9.12 2.73
CA TRP A 80 12.68 10.44 3.13
C TRP A 80 11.61 11.54 3.26
N GLY A 81 10.39 11.16 3.65
CA GLY A 81 9.27 12.07 3.88
C GLY A 81 8.55 12.60 2.63
N PHE A 82 9.11 12.49 1.41
CA PHE A 82 8.49 13.09 0.22
C PHE A 82 8.64 12.30 -1.09
N ILE A 83 9.46 11.26 -1.14
CA ILE A 83 9.63 10.44 -2.34
C ILE A 83 8.54 9.35 -2.34
N PRO A 84 7.49 9.44 -3.16
CA PRO A 84 6.44 8.44 -3.15
C PRO A 84 6.92 7.16 -3.84
N PHE A 85 6.50 6.02 -3.31
CA PHE A 85 6.60 4.74 -3.98
C PHE A 85 5.31 3.94 -3.74
N GLN A 86 4.99 3.07 -4.69
CA GLN A 86 3.78 2.26 -4.67
C GLN A 86 4.15 0.83 -5.01
N PHE A 87 3.53 -0.13 -4.33
CA PHE A 87 3.76 -1.55 -4.54
C PHE A 87 2.53 -2.35 -4.11
N ASP A 88 2.37 -3.52 -4.70
CA ASP A 88 1.21 -4.38 -4.51
C ASP A 88 1.65 -5.69 -3.87
N LEU A 89 0.90 -6.16 -2.88
CA LEU A 89 1.17 -7.40 -2.15
C LEU A 89 -0.07 -8.33 -2.16
N PRO A 90 0.07 -9.60 -2.58
CA PRO A 90 -0.96 -10.62 -2.40
C PRO A 90 -0.92 -11.19 -0.98
N MET A 91 -1.97 -11.01 -0.20
CA MET A 91 -2.06 -11.37 1.21
C MET A 91 -2.85 -12.66 1.39
N HIS A 92 -2.23 -13.71 1.91
CA HIS A 92 -2.93 -14.92 2.30
C HIS A 92 -3.41 -14.79 3.74
N VAL A 93 -4.71 -15.00 3.97
CA VAL A 93 -5.34 -14.68 5.26
C VAL A 93 -5.86 -15.92 5.98
N GLN A 94 -5.90 -15.83 7.30
CA GLN A 94 -6.64 -16.73 8.18
C GLN A 94 -7.49 -15.86 9.12
N GLU A 95 -8.80 -16.07 9.10
CA GLU A 95 -9.75 -15.38 9.97
C GLU A 95 -9.80 -16.06 11.35
N HIS A 96 -9.82 -15.25 12.40
CA HIS A 96 -9.93 -15.64 13.81
C HIS A 96 -11.08 -14.89 14.46
N GLU A 97 -11.48 -15.27 15.67
CA GLU A 97 -12.58 -14.61 16.40
C GLU A 97 -12.32 -13.11 16.63
N ASP A 98 -11.06 -12.74 16.90
CA ASP A 98 -10.65 -11.38 17.26
C ASP A 98 -9.97 -10.60 16.11
N GLY A 99 -9.90 -11.17 14.90
CA GLY A 99 -9.25 -10.49 13.77
C GLY A 99 -8.79 -11.41 12.64
N THR A 100 -7.85 -10.94 11.84
CA THR A 100 -7.30 -11.64 10.68
C THR A 100 -5.78 -11.63 10.73
N SER A 101 -5.16 -12.81 10.68
CA SER A 101 -3.73 -12.92 10.43
C SER A 101 -3.45 -13.05 8.94
N PHE A 102 -2.32 -12.54 8.48
CA PHE A 102 -1.94 -12.62 7.08
C PHE A 102 -0.44 -12.80 6.89
N GLU A 103 -0.07 -13.37 5.75
CA GLU A 103 1.32 -13.53 5.34
C GLU A 103 1.48 -13.58 3.82
N GLY A 104 2.72 -13.44 3.37
CA GLY A 104 3.07 -13.60 1.97
C GLY A 104 4.58 -13.50 1.72
N THR A 105 4.97 -13.87 0.50
CA THR A 105 6.33 -13.66 0.00
C THR A 105 6.25 -13.36 -1.48
N ILE A 106 6.95 -12.31 -1.93
CA ILE A 106 7.07 -11.94 -3.33
C ILE A 106 8.52 -11.61 -3.67
N ASP A 107 8.95 -11.87 -4.89
CA ASP A 107 10.23 -11.36 -5.40
C ASP A 107 9.98 -9.98 -6.03
N LEU A 108 10.49 -8.92 -5.39
CA LEU A 108 10.43 -7.55 -5.92
C LEU A 108 11.43 -7.32 -7.07
N GLY A 109 12.25 -8.33 -7.37
CA GLY A 109 13.36 -8.26 -8.31
C GLY A 109 14.63 -7.72 -7.65
N LEU A 110 15.77 -8.06 -8.24
CA LEU A 110 17.10 -7.74 -7.70
C LEU A 110 17.33 -6.25 -7.43
N LEU A 111 16.70 -5.37 -8.22
CA LEU A 111 16.85 -3.91 -8.08
C LEU A 111 16.02 -3.32 -6.94
N ALA A 112 14.99 -4.03 -6.46
CA ALA A 112 14.07 -3.56 -5.43
C ALA A 112 14.11 -4.39 -4.13
N GLY A 113 15.13 -5.25 -3.98
CA GLY A 113 15.42 -5.94 -2.71
C GLY A 113 15.34 -7.47 -2.76
N GLY A 114 14.98 -8.06 -3.93
CA GLY A 114 14.79 -9.50 -4.08
C GLY A 114 13.56 -9.99 -3.33
N ASP A 115 13.68 -11.15 -2.68
CA ASP A 115 12.63 -11.73 -1.86
C ASP A 115 12.21 -10.77 -0.74
N PHE A 116 10.93 -10.44 -0.73
CA PHE A 116 10.24 -9.66 0.27
C PHE A 116 9.18 -10.54 0.92
N SER A 117 9.38 -10.86 2.19
CA SER A 117 8.45 -11.65 3.00
C SER A 117 7.83 -10.78 4.08
N TYR A 118 6.59 -11.09 4.45
CA TYR A 118 5.88 -10.32 5.45
C TYR A 118 4.83 -11.18 6.15
N SER A 119 4.54 -10.82 7.40
CA SER A 119 3.45 -11.40 8.17
C SER A 119 2.90 -10.40 9.16
N GLY A 120 1.62 -10.51 9.50
CA GLY A 120 0.96 -9.55 10.35
C GLY A 120 -0.43 -9.95 10.77
N GLN A 121 -1.09 -9.04 11.48
CA GLN A 121 -2.42 -9.19 12.00
C GLN A 121 -3.17 -7.86 11.88
N ALA A 122 -4.47 -7.94 11.67
CA ALA A 122 -5.36 -6.80 11.72
C ALA A 122 -6.68 -7.15 12.39
N ASP A 123 -7.29 -6.17 13.04
CA ASP A 123 -8.66 -6.23 13.56
C ASP A 123 -9.52 -5.17 12.87
N ALA A 124 -10.68 -4.82 13.45
CA ALA A 124 -11.56 -3.80 12.89
C ALA A 124 -10.90 -2.41 12.75
N THR A 125 -9.87 -2.12 13.54
CA THR A 125 -9.30 -0.78 13.72
C THR A 125 -7.79 -0.70 13.53
N GLN A 126 -7.05 -1.77 13.80
CA GLN A 126 -5.58 -1.80 13.81
C GLN A 126 -5.05 -2.79 12.78
N PHE A 127 -3.89 -2.46 12.23
CA PHE A 127 -3.12 -3.31 11.34
C PHE A 127 -1.65 -3.21 11.75
N SER A 128 -1.01 -4.36 11.95
CA SER A 128 0.42 -4.45 12.23
C SER A 128 1.05 -5.56 11.39
N ALA A 129 2.21 -5.30 10.81
CA ALA A 129 2.96 -6.29 10.06
C ALA A 129 4.46 -6.12 10.28
N ASN A 130 5.18 -7.23 10.22
CA ASN A 130 6.62 -7.24 10.04
C ASN A 130 6.93 -7.56 8.58
N TYR A 131 7.96 -6.92 8.03
CA TYR A 131 8.50 -7.26 6.71
C TYR A 131 10.00 -7.56 6.80
N GLN A 132 10.47 -8.37 5.87
CA GLN A 132 11.86 -8.77 5.75
C GLN A 132 12.23 -8.88 4.27
N ALA A 133 13.31 -8.20 3.90
CA ALA A 133 14.00 -8.29 2.61
C ALA A 133 15.50 -8.48 2.84
N ALA A 134 16.26 -8.68 1.75
CA ALA A 134 17.70 -8.96 1.83
C ALA A 134 18.53 -7.86 2.51
N LYS A 135 18.11 -6.59 2.42
CA LYS A 135 18.83 -5.41 2.95
C LYS A 135 17.94 -4.48 3.78
N ASP A 136 16.75 -4.92 4.13
CA ASP A 136 15.85 -4.14 4.97
C ASP A 136 14.90 -5.06 5.72
N TYR A 137 14.44 -4.62 6.87
CA TYR A 137 13.40 -5.26 7.63
C TYR A 137 12.80 -4.23 8.57
N GLY A 138 11.57 -4.48 8.99
CA GLY A 138 10.93 -3.62 9.97
C GLY A 138 9.43 -3.81 9.99
N THR A 139 8.70 -2.73 10.25
CA THR A 139 7.30 -2.80 10.63
C THR A 139 6.40 -1.84 9.86
N PHE A 140 5.17 -2.26 9.66
CA PHE A 140 4.05 -1.42 9.24
C PHE A 140 3.07 -1.34 10.40
N ILE A 141 2.68 -0.12 10.80
CA ILE A 141 1.67 0.13 11.82
C ILE A 141 0.65 1.09 11.24
N MET A 142 -0.60 0.65 11.15
CA MET A 142 -1.68 1.40 10.51
C MET A 142 -2.99 1.26 11.27
N THR A 143 -3.91 2.19 11.01
CA THR A 143 -5.29 2.14 11.47
C THR A 143 -6.24 2.42 10.31
N ARG A 144 -7.53 2.14 10.51
CA ARG A 144 -8.56 2.67 9.61
C ARG A 144 -8.47 4.21 9.60
N PRO A 145 -8.49 4.87 8.43
CA PRO A 145 -8.62 6.31 8.40
C PRO A 145 -9.98 6.70 8.97
N GLY A 146 -10.04 7.81 9.70
CA GLY A 146 -11.32 8.41 10.08
C GLY A 146 -12.16 8.70 8.83
N THR A 147 -13.48 8.63 8.95
CA THR A 147 -14.37 8.98 7.84
C THR A 147 -14.05 10.39 7.32
N CYS A 148 -13.96 10.53 5.99
CA CYS A 148 -13.92 11.84 5.36
C CYS A 148 -15.30 12.50 5.53
N VAL A 149 -15.43 13.41 6.49
CA VAL A 149 -16.70 14.13 6.74
C VAL A 149 -17.02 15.13 5.61
N ASP A 150 -16.03 15.50 4.79
CA ASP A 150 -16.14 16.58 3.79
C ASP A 150 -16.10 16.10 2.33
N CYS A 151 -16.29 14.81 2.05
CA CYS A 151 -16.20 14.26 0.69
C CYS A 151 -17.45 14.51 -0.20
N ASN A 152 -18.30 15.49 0.14
CA ASN A 152 -19.62 15.73 -0.48
C ASN A 152 -19.82 17.14 -1.07
N GLU A 153 -18.77 17.85 -1.50
CA GLU A 153 -18.95 19.10 -2.25
C GLU A 153 -17.96 19.21 -3.41
N GLU A 154 -18.36 18.74 -4.61
CA GLU A 154 -18.11 19.39 -5.91
C GLU A 154 -19.24 19.05 -6.90
#